data_AF-A0A6M3IK78-F1
#
_entry.id   AF-A0A6M3IK78-F1
#
_cell.length_a   1.000
_cell.length_b   1.000
_cell.length_c   1.000
_cell.angle_alpha   90.00
_cell.angle_beta   90.00
_cell.angle_gamma   90.00
#
_symmetry.space_group_name_H-M   'P 1'
#
loop_
_entity.id
_entity.type
_entity.pdbx_description
1 polymer ?
#
loop_
_entity_poly.entity_id
_entity_poly.type
_entity_poly.pdbx_seq_one_letter_code
_entity_poly.pdbx_strand_id
1 'polypeptide(L)'
;MQLKLNHDEVVGLLESLKRDKDRLLKDSRSWRIVSSVIKKLETECLGRKTPGSRNRQKGHDWERQVVNEFKALGFKDAMSSRAGDRFKDSQGIDILNVPINVQCKRHHNFCSPVEPLKDMPLRGKVNVVFMKIDSVKQGVKEEYAILTTDHFYFMLKGML
;
A
#
# COMPACT_ATOMS: atom_id res chain seq x y z
N MET A 1 38.01 -7.46 14.41
CA MET A 1 37.58 -8.66 13.65
C MET A 1 36.05 -8.70 13.67
N GLN A 2 35.38 -8.26 12.59
CA GLN A 2 33.92 -8.42 12.48
C GLN A 2 33.63 -9.84 11.99
N LEU A 3 33.07 -10.69 12.86
CA LEU A 3 32.55 -12.00 12.48
C LEU A 3 31.44 -11.77 11.45
N LYS A 4 31.70 -12.12 10.18
CA LYS A 4 30.66 -12.18 9.15
C LYS A 4 30.02 -13.57 9.22
N LEU A 5 28.86 -13.65 9.85
CA LEU A 5 28.03 -14.84 9.81
C LEU A 5 27.56 -15.08 8.36
N ASN A 6 27.54 -16.34 7.93
CA ASN A 6 26.96 -16.74 6.65
C ASN A 6 25.42 -16.83 6.74
N HIS A 7 24.76 -17.04 5.59
CA HIS A 7 23.30 -17.03 5.52
C HIS A 7 22.65 -18.09 6.44
N ASP A 8 23.16 -19.31 6.43
CA ASP A 8 22.60 -20.44 7.18
C ASP A 8 22.80 -20.25 8.69
N GLU A 9 23.94 -19.69 9.10
CA GLU A 9 24.22 -19.33 10.49
C GLU A 9 23.25 -18.26 11.01
N VAL A 10 22.94 -17.25 10.19
CA VAL A 10 21.95 -16.22 10.54
C VAL A 10 20.54 -16.81 10.66
N VAL A 11 20.17 -17.73 9.77
CA VAL A 11 18.87 -18.42 9.82
C VAL A 11 18.76 -19.27 11.08
N GLY A 12 19.77 -20.09 11.40
CA GLY A 12 19.78 -20.93 12.59
C GLY A 12 19.70 -20.13 13.89
N LEU A 13 20.42 -19.01 13.97
CA LEU A 13 20.35 -18.08 15.11
C LEU A 13 18.94 -17.49 15.27
N LEU A 14 18.32 -17.06 14.17
CA LEU A 14 16.97 -16.50 14.19
C LEU A 14 15.93 -17.51 14.67
N GLU A 15 16.02 -18.76 14.23
CA GLU A 15 15.12 -19.81 14.68
C GLU A 15 15.29 -20.10 16.17
N SER A 16 16.54 -20.14 16.66
CA SER A 16 16.80 -20.31 18.09
C SER A 16 16.21 -19.19 18.93
N LEU A 17 16.44 -17.94 18.53
CA LEU A 17 15.90 -16.77 19.23
C LEU A 17 14.36 -16.71 19.20
N LYS A 18 13.75 -17.20 18.11
CA LYS A 18 12.28 -17.29 18.00
C LYS A 18 11.69 -18.40 18.87
N ARG A 19 12.38 -19.53 19.03
CA ARG A 19 11.97 -20.61 19.96
C ARG A 19 12.00 -20.15 21.42
N ASP A 20 12.99 -19.33 21.78
CA ASP A 20 13.13 -18.81 23.15
C ASP A 20 12.20 -17.62 23.46
N LYS A 21 11.34 -17.20 22.50
CA LYS A 21 10.46 -16.03 22.64
C LYS A 21 9.63 -16.07 23.93
N ASP A 22 9.00 -17.20 24.24
CA ASP A 22 8.11 -17.30 25.41
C ASP A 22 8.86 -17.19 26.74
N ARG A 23 10.13 -17.64 26.76
CA ARG A 23 11.03 -17.45 27.91
C ARG A 23 11.46 -15.99 28.03
N LEU A 24 11.79 -15.34 26.91
CA LEU A 24 12.26 -13.95 26.86
C LEU A 24 11.15 -12.93 27.11
N LEU A 25 9.89 -13.25 26.80
CA LEU A 25 8.72 -12.39 27.07
C LEU A 25 8.47 -12.17 28.56
N LYS A 26 8.97 -13.06 29.44
CA LYS A 26 8.90 -12.89 30.91
C LYS A 26 9.68 -11.67 31.40
N ASP A 27 10.70 -11.24 30.65
CA ASP A 27 11.41 -9.99 30.86
C ASP A 27 11.24 -9.07 29.64
N SER A 28 10.31 -8.12 29.79
CA SER A 28 9.97 -7.12 28.78
C SER A 28 11.18 -6.34 28.24
N ARG A 29 12.25 -6.14 29.04
CA ARG A 29 13.45 -5.39 28.61
C ARG A 29 14.34 -6.26 27.73
N SER A 30 14.56 -7.51 28.12
CA SER A 30 15.30 -8.50 27.34
C SER A 30 14.63 -8.77 25.99
N TRP A 31 13.31 -8.92 25.95
CA TRP A 31 12.58 -9.10 24.70
C TRP A 31 12.71 -7.91 23.74
N ARG A 32 12.70 -6.66 24.22
CA ARG A 32 12.90 -5.49 23.35
C ARG A 32 14.27 -5.50 22.67
N ILE A 33 15.32 -5.86 23.41
CA ILE A 33 16.68 -5.95 22.87
C ILE A 33 16.74 -7.05 21.81
N VAL A 34 16.27 -8.26 22.15
CA VAL A 34 16.29 -9.42 21.25
C VAL A 34 15.45 -9.17 20.00
N SER A 35 14.25 -8.62 20.13
CA SER A 35 13.38 -8.30 18.99
C SER A 35 13.99 -7.25 18.05
N SER A 36 14.74 -6.28 18.58
CA SER A 36 15.51 -5.33 17.78
C SER A 36 16.63 -6.01 16.97
N VAL A 37 17.37 -6.92 17.62
CA VAL A 37 18.43 -7.72 16.96
C VAL A 37 17.85 -8.62 15.87
N ILE A 38 16.76 -9.34 16.16
CA ILE A 38 16.04 -10.17 15.17
C ILE A 38 15.67 -9.32 13.96
N LYS A 39 15.05 -8.16 14.18
CA LYS A 39 14.63 -7.27 13.10
C LYS A 39 15.82 -6.81 12.24
N LYS A 40 16.94 -6.47 12.88
CA LYS A 40 18.18 -6.07 12.19
C LYS A 40 18.75 -7.21 11.33
N LEU A 41 18.85 -8.43 11.88
CA LEU A 41 19.29 -9.61 11.14
C LEU A 41 18.38 -9.91 9.94
N GLU A 42 17.07 -9.85 10.15
CA GLU A 42 16.09 -10.05 9.07
C GLU A 42 16.23 -9.02 7.95
N THR A 43 16.41 -7.74 8.27
CA THR A 43 16.49 -6.67 7.25
C THR A 43 17.85 -6.56 6.58
N GLU A 44 18.95 -6.62 7.34
CA GLU A 44 20.30 -6.34 6.85
C GLU A 44 20.98 -7.61 6.32
N CYS A 45 20.81 -8.76 6.99
CA CYS A 45 21.50 -9.99 6.62
C CYS A 45 20.67 -10.88 5.69
N LEU A 46 19.34 -10.87 5.83
CA LEU A 46 18.43 -11.69 5.00
C LEU A 46 17.67 -10.87 3.93
N GLY A 47 17.89 -9.57 3.86
CA GLY A 47 17.24 -8.69 2.87
C GLY A 47 15.71 -8.60 3.00
N ARG A 48 15.13 -8.96 4.15
CA ARG A 48 13.67 -8.86 4.35
C ARG A 48 13.24 -7.39 4.36
N LYS A 49 12.21 -7.07 3.60
CA LYS A 49 11.61 -5.72 3.60
C LYS A 49 10.88 -5.44 4.92
N THR A 50 11.07 -4.23 5.44
CA THR A 50 10.29 -3.75 6.59
C THR A 50 8.80 -3.72 6.28
N PRO A 51 7.91 -3.84 7.29
CA PRO A 51 6.46 -3.73 7.08
C PRO A 51 6.05 -2.47 6.31
N GLY A 52 6.66 -1.31 6.62
CA GLY A 52 6.42 -0.06 5.91
C GLY A 52 6.82 -0.11 4.43
N SER A 53 7.99 -0.68 4.12
CA SER A 53 8.43 -0.88 2.73
C SER A 53 7.50 -1.82 1.96
N ARG A 54 7.05 -2.92 2.60
CA ARG A 54 6.07 -3.84 2.00
C ARG A 54 4.73 -3.17 1.73
N ASN A 55 4.20 -2.40 2.67
CA ASN A 55 2.93 -1.69 2.50
C ASN A 55 3.01 -0.64 1.41
N ARG A 56 4.12 0.12 1.35
CA ARG A 56 4.38 1.06 0.26
C ARG A 56 4.43 0.36 -1.09
N GLN A 57 5.15 -0.76 -1.20
CA GLN A 57 5.19 -1.56 -2.42
C GLN A 57 3.80 -2.03 -2.86
N LYS A 58 2.98 -2.53 -1.92
CA LYS A 58 1.61 -2.95 -2.22
C LYS A 58 0.75 -1.83 -2.80
N GLY A 59 0.91 -0.60 -2.30
CA GLY A 59 0.25 0.59 -2.84
C GLY A 59 0.74 0.92 -4.25
N HIS A 60 2.06 0.93 -4.47
CA HIS A 60 2.67 1.15 -5.78
C HIS A 60 2.21 0.13 -6.82
N ASP A 61 2.11 -1.14 -6.43
CA ASP A 61 1.65 -2.21 -7.30
C ASP A 61 0.17 -2.04 -7.66
N TRP A 62 -0.64 -1.55 -6.72
CA TRP A 62 -2.04 -1.23 -6.99
C TRP A 62 -2.18 -0.05 -7.97
N GLU A 63 -1.45 1.04 -7.75
CA GLU A 63 -1.42 2.18 -8.68
C GLU A 63 -1.02 1.74 -10.10
N ARG A 64 0.00 0.90 -10.25
CA ARG A 64 0.42 0.36 -11.56
C ARG A 64 -0.65 -0.50 -12.21
N GLN A 65 -1.34 -1.34 -11.43
CA GLN A 65 -2.44 -2.15 -11.93
C GLN A 65 -3.53 -1.24 -12.52
N VAL A 66 -3.97 -0.23 -11.75
CA VAL A 66 -4.98 0.75 -12.17
C VAL A 66 -4.54 1.53 -13.42
N VAL A 67 -3.28 1.95 -13.51
CA VAL A 67 -2.72 2.58 -14.72
C VAL A 67 -2.87 1.66 -15.94
N ASN A 68 -2.52 0.38 -15.80
CA ASN A 68 -2.60 -0.57 -16.91
C ASN A 68 -4.05 -0.84 -17.32
N GLU A 69 -4.98 -0.88 -16.37
CA GLU A 69 -6.42 -0.99 -16.63
C GLU A 69 -6.92 0.23 -17.41
N PHE A 70 -6.57 1.45 -17.00
CA PHE A 70 -6.90 2.65 -17.78
C PHE A 70 -6.30 2.64 -19.19
N LYS A 71 -5.05 2.19 -19.33
CA LYS A 71 -4.43 2.01 -20.66
C LYS A 71 -5.19 1.01 -21.51
N ALA A 72 -5.63 -0.11 -20.93
CA ALA A 72 -6.43 -1.12 -21.63
C ALA A 72 -7.81 -0.57 -22.05
N LEU A 73 -8.39 0.36 -21.29
CA LEU A 73 -9.61 1.08 -21.64
C LEU A 73 -9.41 2.18 -22.71
N GLY A 74 -8.17 2.41 -23.17
CA GLY A 74 -7.85 3.35 -24.24
C GLY A 74 -7.15 4.64 -23.78
N PHE A 75 -6.97 4.85 -22.47
CA PHE A 75 -6.21 6.01 -21.94
C PHE A 75 -4.70 5.74 -22.02
N LYS A 76 -4.14 5.77 -23.24
CA LYS A 76 -2.74 5.36 -23.52
C LYS A 76 -1.70 6.12 -22.69
N ASP A 77 -1.98 7.39 -22.41
CA ASP A 77 -1.10 8.28 -21.65
C ASP A 77 -1.33 8.23 -20.13
N ALA A 78 -2.20 7.34 -19.64
CA ALA A 78 -2.43 7.16 -18.22
C ALA A 78 -1.11 6.81 -17.50
N MET A 79 -0.87 7.46 -16.37
CA MET A 79 0.35 7.26 -15.58
C MET A 79 0.12 7.63 -14.12
N SER A 80 1.00 7.20 -13.22
CA SER A 80 0.93 7.63 -11.83
C SER A 80 1.44 9.06 -11.67
N SER A 81 0.84 9.81 -10.75
CA SER A 81 1.27 11.17 -10.42
C SER A 81 2.69 11.21 -9.87
N ARG A 82 3.13 10.16 -9.18
CA ARG A 82 4.53 10.03 -8.73
C ARG A 82 5.54 10.07 -9.87
N ALA A 83 5.17 9.59 -11.05
CA ALA A 83 6.03 9.63 -12.23
C ALA A 83 5.85 10.91 -13.05
N GLY A 84 4.66 11.52 -13.04
CA GLY A 84 4.31 12.64 -13.92
C GLY A 84 4.25 14.02 -13.28
N ASP A 85 3.63 14.14 -12.09
CA ASP A 85 3.41 15.42 -11.41
C ASP A 85 3.31 15.20 -9.88
N ARG A 86 4.39 15.55 -9.17
CA ARG A 86 4.46 15.44 -7.70
C ARG A 86 3.54 16.40 -6.97
N PHE A 87 3.16 17.52 -7.59
CA PHE A 87 2.20 18.43 -6.97
C PHE A 87 0.82 17.76 -6.93
N LYS A 88 0.44 17.04 -7.99
CA LYS A 88 -0.80 16.25 -8.00
C LYS A 88 -0.80 15.10 -6.98
N ASP A 89 0.33 14.41 -6.83
CA ASP A 89 0.51 13.39 -5.78
C ASP A 89 0.25 13.97 -4.38
N SER A 90 0.76 15.19 -4.11
CA SER A 90 0.52 15.89 -2.84
C SER A 90 -0.95 16.28 -2.60
N GLN A 91 -1.76 16.31 -3.66
CA GLN A 91 -3.20 16.60 -3.61
C GLN A 91 -4.07 15.33 -3.52
N GLY A 92 -3.47 14.16 -3.34
CA GLY A 92 -4.21 12.90 -3.30
C GLY A 92 -4.68 12.40 -4.67
N ILE A 93 -4.09 12.90 -5.77
CA ILE A 93 -4.39 12.39 -7.10
C ILE A 93 -3.26 11.44 -7.49
N ASP A 94 -3.54 10.14 -7.51
CA ASP A 94 -2.57 9.08 -7.79
C ASP A 94 -2.44 8.77 -9.28
N ILE A 95 -3.51 8.92 -10.08
CA ILE A 95 -3.51 8.64 -11.52
C ILE A 95 -3.78 9.91 -12.32
N LEU A 96 -2.97 10.14 -13.36
CA LEU A 96 -3.04 11.28 -14.28
C LEU A 96 -3.50 10.86 -15.68
N ASN A 97 -3.80 11.87 -16.50
CA ASN A 97 -4.19 11.72 -17.92
C ASN A 97 -5.45 10.85 -18.12
N VAL A 98 -6.36 10.93 -17.15
CA VAL A 98 -7.68 10.31 -17.15
C VAL A 98 -8.76 11.38 -16.88
N PRO A 99 -10.02 11.16 -17.29
CA PRO A 99 -11.08 12.17 -17.22
C PRO A 99 -11.56 12.47 -15.79
N ILE A 100 -11.18 11.64 -14.82
CA ILE A 100 -11.54 11.75 -13.40
C ILE A 100 -10.30 11.97 -12.55
N ASN A 101 -10.47 12.44 -11.32
CA ASN A 101 -9.40 12.39 -10.32
C ASN A 101 -9.47 11.04 -9.60
N VAL A 102 -8.35 10.33 -9.52
CA VAL A 102 -8.29 8.99 -8.92
C VAL A 102 -7.33 8.99 -7.75
N GLN A 103 -7.77 8.51 -6.60
CA GLN A 103 -6.92 8.11 -5.47
C GLN A 103 -6.97 6.58 -5.34
N CYS A 104 -5.82 5.94 -5.27
CA CYS A 104 -5.65 4.51 -5.06
C CYS A 104 -5.45 4.21 -3.58
N LYS A 105 -6.27 3.32 -3.02
CA LYS A 105 -6.14 2.80 -1.65
C LYS A 105 -6.11 1.28 -1.66
N ARG A 106 -5.20 0.68 -0.91
CA ARG A 106 -5.12 -0.78 -0.75
C ARG A 106 -5.00 -1.14 0.71
N HIS A 107 -5.95 -1.92 1.21
CA HIS A 107 -6.05 -2.26 2.63
C HIS A 107 -6.38 -3.74 2.83
N HIS A 108 -6.17 -4.22 4.05
CA HIS A 108 -6.57 -5.57 4.44
C HIS A 108 -8.06 -5.67 4.83
N ASN A 109 -8.63 -4.55 5.27
CA ASN A 109 -10.03 -4.40 5.63
C ASN A 109 -10.56 -3.14 4.95
N PHE A 110 -11.88 -3.04 4.83
CA PHE A 110 -12.53 -1.79 4.39
C PHE A 110 -12.14 -0.64 5.33
N CYS A 111 -11.82 0.52 4.75
CA CYS A 111 -11.57 1.75 5.48
C CYS A 111 -12.43 2.88 4.92
N SER A 112 -12.68 3.92 5.72
CA SER A 112 -13.47 5.07 5.28
C SER A 112 -12.88 5.70 3.99
N PRO A 113 -13.68 5.86 2.93
CA PRO A 113 -13.31 6.61 1.74
C PRO A 113 -13.63 8.11 1.86
N VAL A 114 -14.27 8.54 2.97
CA VAL A 114 -14.80 9.90 3.12
C VAL A 114 -13.70 10.94 3.14
N GLU A 115 -12.65 10.73 3.92
CA GLU A 115 -11.54 11.68 4.06
C GLU A 115 -10.80 11.85 2.72
N PRO A 116 -10.36 10.77 2.03
CA PRO A 116 -9.76 10.92 0.70
C PRO A 116 -10.66 11.67 -0.30
N LEU A 117 -11.96 11.38 -0.33
CA LEU A 117 -12.88 12.05 -1.26
C LEU A 117 -13.04 13.56 -0.99
N LYS A 118 -12.98 13.97 0.28
CA LYS A 118 -13.07 15.37 0.70
C LYS A 118 -11.79 16.16 0.42
N ASP A 119 -10.63 15.52 0.59
CA ASP A 119 -9.34 16.20 0.47
C ASP A 119 -8.89 16.38 -0.99
N MET A 120 -9.37 15.52 -1.89
CA MET A 120 -9.06 15.62 -3.32
C MET A 120 -9.69 16.87 -3.96
N PRO A 121 -8.94 17.64 -4.76
CA PRO A 121 -9.46 18.87 -5.35
C PRO A 121 -10.40 18.57 -6.53
N LEU A 122 -11.61 19.12 -6.54
CA LEU A 122 -12.62 18.87 -7.58
C LEU A 122 -12.18 19.34 -8.97
N ARG A 123 -11.73 20.60 -9.12
CA ARG A 123 -11.23 21.18 -10.40
C ARG A 123 -12.03 20.79 -11.66
N GLY A 124 -13.36 20.71 -11.55
CA GLY A 124 -14.24 20.34 -12.67
C GLY A 124 -14.21 18.86 -13.06
N LYS A 125 -13.60 17.99 -12.25
CA LYS A 125 -13.54 16.54 -12.40
C LYS A 125 -14.25 15.85 -11.24
N VAL A 126 -14.72 14.64 -11.50
CA VAL A 126 -15.23 13.74 -10.47
C VAL A 126 -14.06 13.11 -9.71
N ASN A 127 -14.13 13.15 -8.38
CA ASN A 127 -13.22 12.41 -7.51
C ASN A 127 -13.72 10.97 -7.32
N VAL A 128 -12.81 10.01 -7.48
CA VAL A 128 -13.07 8.59 -7.27
C VAL A 128 -11.92 7.98 -6.46
N VAL A 129 -12.26 7.18 -5.44
CA VAL A 129 -11.31 6.34 -4.71
C VAL A 129 -11.39 4.93 -5.25
N PHE A 130 -10.28 4.45 -5.83
CA PHE A 130 -10.10 3.07 -6.26
C PHE A 130 -9.55 2.26 -5.09
N MET A 131 -10.40 1.48 -4.46
CA MET A 131 -10.08 0.72 -3.25
C MET A 131 -9.94 -0.77 -3.54
N LYS A 132 -8.79 -1.34 -3.20
CA LYS A 132 -8.56 -2.78 -3.22
C LYS A 132 -8.49 -3.34 -1.79
N ILE A 133 -9.30 -4.36 -1.51
CA ILE A 133 -9.37 -5.01 -0.21
C ILE A 133 -8.83 -6.43 -0.34
N ASP A 134 -7.72 -6.71 0.34
CA ASP A 134 -7.14 -8.04 0.45
C ASP A 134 -7.55 -8.68 1.79
N SER A 135 -8.76 -9.23 1.85
CA SER A 135 -9.28 -9.87 3.06
C SER A 135 -8.56 -11.18 3.33
N VAL A 136 -7.68 -11.18 4.34
CA VAL A 136 -6.89 -12.36 4.72
C VAL A 136 -7.79 -13.51 5.22
N LYS A 137 -8.93 -13.19 5.84
CA LYS A 137 -9.82 -14.18 6.44
C LYS A 137 -10.65 -14.96 5.42
N GLN A 138 -11.00 -14.32 4.31
CA GLN A 138 -11.90 -14.90 3.32
C GLN A 138 -11.18 -15.30 2.03
N GLY A 139 -9.90 -14.93 1.85
CA GLY A 139 -9.17 -15.15 0.61
C GLY A 139 -9.71 -14.36 -0.58
N VAL A 140 -10.66 -13.45 -0.34
CA VAL A 140 -11.31 -12.65 -1.37
C VAL A 140 -10.52 -11.37 -1.60
N LYS A 141 -10.37 -11.03 -2.88
CA LYS A 141 -9.87 -9.74 -3.35
C LYS A 141 -11.03 -8.99 -3.96
N GLU A 142 -11.41 -7.88 -3.34
CA GLU A 142 -12.49 -7.03 -3.82
C GLU A 142 -11.92 -5.70 -4.27
N GLU A 143 -12.47 -5.16 -5.35
CA GLU A 143 -12.06 -3.88 -5.93
C GLU A 143 -13.30 -3.00 -6.11
N TYR A 144 -13.21 -1.76 -5.61
CA TYR A 144 -14.31 -0.80 -5.61
C TYR A 144 -13.86 0.51 -6.25
N ALA A 145 -14.75 1.11 -7.04
CA ALA A 145 -14.68 2.52 -7.42
C ALA A 145 -15.71 3.28 -6.58
N ILE A 146 -15.24 4.10 -5.65
CA ILE A 146 -16.09 4.79 -4.66
C ILE A 146 -16.11 6.28 -4.97
N LEU A 147 -17.30 6.86 -5.05
CA LEU A 147 -17.54 8.28 -5.28
C LEU A 147 -18.74 8.75 -4.46
N THR A 148 -18.89 10.06 -4.29
CA THR A 148 -20.07 10.63 -3.64
C THR A 148 -21.30 10.46 -4.54
N THR A 149 -22.48 10.41 -3.91
CA THR A 149 -23.76 10.34 -4.63
C THR A 149 -23.92 11.50 -5.63
N ASP A 150 -23.49 12.71 -5.26
CA ASP A 150 -23.54 13.88 -6.14
C ASP A 150 -22.69 13.69 -7.40
N HIS A 151 -21.47 13.17 -7.26
CA HIS A 151 -20.62 12.85 -8.40
C HIS A 151 -21.20 11.73 -9.27
N PHE A 152 -21.81 10.72 -8.64
CA PHE A 152 -22.48 9.66 -9.37
C PHE A 152 -23.64 10.18 -10.22
N TYR A 153 -24.51 11.02 -9.65
CA TYR A 153 -25.59 11.65 -10.41
C TYR A 153 -25.10 12.62 -11.48
N PHE A 154 -24.01 13.35 -11.22
CA PHE A 154 -23.36 14.18 -12.24
C PHE A 154 -22.91 13.34 -13.44
N MET A 155 -22.29 12.18 -13.20
CA MET A 155 -21.89 11.26 -14.28
C MET A 155 -23.09 10.73 -15.06
N LEU A 156 -24.16 10.31 -14.38
CA LEU A 156 -25.36 9.80 -15.04
C LEU A 156 -26.03 10.85 -15.94
N LYS A 157 -26.08 12.11 -15.51
CA LYS A 157 -26.63 13.20 -16.34
C LYS A 157 -25.85 13.41 -17.64
N GLY A 158 -24.54 13.18 -17.64
CA GLY A 158 -23.73 13.27 -18.85
C GLY A 158 -23.91 12.11 -19.82
N MET A 159 -24.67 11.06 -19.46
CA MET A 159 -24.98 9.91 -20.30
C MET A 159 -26.34 10.02 -21.01
N LEU A 160 -27.16 11.02 -20.66
CA LEU A 160 -28.45 11.31 -21.27
C LEU A 160 -28.28 12.32 -22.41
#